data_AF-A0A447U5G3-F1
#
_entry.id   AF-A0A447U5G3-F1
#
_cell.length_a   1.000
_cell.length_b   1.000
_cell.length_c   1.000
_cell.angle_alpha   90.00
_cell.angle_beta   90.00
_cell.angle_gamma   90.00
#
_symmetry.space_group_name_H-M   'P 1'
#
loop_
_entity.id
_entity.type
_entity.pdbx_description
1 polymer ?
#
loop_
_entity_poly.entity_id
_entity_poly.type
_entity_poly.pdbx_seq_one_letter_code
_entity_poly.pdbx_strand_id
1 'polypeptide(L)'
;MHNKSYTADGVVTLVGGRNIGDAYFGAGEEPLFSDLDVMAIGPVVNDVANDFERYWRCSSVSTLQQVLSLSEQELTQRIELPESWYNDEITRRYLHKLGNQPVYGGSRSRNVAADLGKKHACLAMTLLKARGRRSAIRFFRSDYLTWMGSPTERIDIISAYFVPTRAGVAQLLNLVRKGVKIAILTNSLAANDVAVVHAGYARWRKKLLRYGVELYELKPTREHETAVHDRGLTGNSGSSLHAKTFSIDG
;
A
#
# COMPACT_ATOMS: atom_id res chain seq x y z
N MET A 1 10.94 5.23 -6.77
CA MET A 1 9.69 4.50 -7.08
C MET A 1 8.90 4.27 -5.78
N HIS A 2 7.57 4.43 -5.73
CA HIS A 2 6.76 4.08 -4.54
C HIS A 2 5.45 3.34 -4.89
N ASN A 3 5.13 3.21 -6.19
CA ASN A 3 3.99 2.43 -6.67
C ASN A 3 4.29 0.94 -6.48
N LYS A 4 3.30 0.14 -6.10
CA LYS A 4 3.38 -1.32 -6.14
C LYS A 4 2.29 -1.81 -7.06
N SER A 5 2.71 -2.42 -8.17
CA SER A 5 1.83 -3.05 -9.13
C SER A 5 2.48 -4.33 -9.64
N TYR A 6 1.66 -5.33 -9.93
CA TYR A 6 2.06 -6.57 -10.58
C TYR A 6 1.04 -6.89 -11.66
N THR A 7 1.46 -6.83 -12.92
CA THR A 7 0.61 -7.10 -14.07
C THR A 7 1.11 -8.34 -14.80
N ALA A 8 0.22 -9.31 -15.04
CA ALA A 8 0.53 -10.52 -15.77
C ALA A 8 -0.18 -10.50 -17.14
N ASP A 9 0.59 -10.70 -18.20
CA ASP A 9 0.17 -10.82 -19.60
C ASP A 9 -0.72 -9.67 -20.15
N GLY A 10 -0.79 -8.54 -19.44
CA GLY A 10 -1.72 -7.45 -19.74
C GLY A 10 -3.20 -7.81 -19.51
N VAL A 11 -3.49 -8.91 -18.80
CA VAL A 11 -4.86 -9.42 -18.58
C VAL A 11 -5.35 -9.14 -17.17
N VAL A 12 -4.47 -9.21 -16.18
CA VAL A 12 -4.78 -9.03 -14.77
C VAL A 12 -3.71 -8.17 -14.11
N THR A 13 -4.11 -7.34 -13.15
CA THR A 13 -3.20 -6.54 -12.35
C THR A 13 -3.56 -6.58 -10.87
N LEU A 14 -2.54 -6.61 -10.02
CA LEU A 14 -2.62 -6.38 -8.59
C LEU A 14 -2.01 -5.01 -8.30
N VAL A 15 -2.73 -4.16 -7.57
CA VAL A 15 -2.24 -2.85 -7.12
C VAL A 15 -2.55 -2.66 -5.64
N GLY A 16 -1.65 -2.01 -4.91
CA GLY A 16 -1.89 -1.76 -3.49
C GLY A 16 -0.70 -1.26 -2.71
N GLY A 17 -0.71 -1.52 -1.41
CA GLY A 17 0.29 -1.03 -0.46
C GLY A 17 1.44 -2.01 -0.19
N ARG A 18 1.24 -3.31 -0.50
CA ARG A 18 2.12 -4.40 -0.11
C ARG A 18 3.45 -4.37 -0.88
N ASN A 19 4.56 -4.53 -0.16
CA ASN A 19 5.89 -4.77 -0.76
C ASN A 19 6.21 -6.28 -0.77
N ILE A 20 7.31 -6.65 -1.44
CA ILE A 20 7.87 -8.00 -1.35
C ILE A 20 8.91 -8.02 -0.23
N GLY A 21 8.62 -8.77 0.85
CA GLY A 21 9.52 -8.94 1.98
C GLY A 21 8.86 -9.69 3.15
N ASP A 22 9.68 -10.27 4.00
CA ASP A 22 9.31 -11.17 5.10
C ASP A 22 8.12 -10.70 5.95
N ALA A 23 8.12 -9.42 6.34
CA ALA A 23 7.06 -8.79 7.13
C ALA A 23 5.68 -8.76 6.47
N TYR A 24 5.59 -8.92 5.14
CA TYR A 24 4.30 -8.97 4.42
C TYR A 24 3.78 -10.39 4.23
N PHE A 25 4.63 -11.40 4.40
CA PHE A 25 4.30 -12.81 4.18
C PHE A 25 4.37 -13.65 5.47
N GLY A 26 4.73 -13.03 6.60
CA GLY A 26 4.93 -13.72 7.87
C GLY A 26 6.09 -14.71 7.82
N ALA A 27 7.06 -14.44 6.95
CA ALA A 27 8.22 -15.26 6.71
C ALA A 27 9.42 -14.70 7.49
N GLY A 28 9.36 -14.71 8.82
CA GLY A 28 10.43 -14.18 9.68
C GLY A 28 9.96 -13.93 11.11
N GLU A 29 10.80 -13.27 11.91
CA GLU A 29 10.47 -12.91 13.30
C GLU A 29 9.73 -11.57 13.43
N GLU A 30 9.71 -10.78 12.36
CA GLU A 30 9.08 -9.46 12.33
C GLU A 30 7.55 -9.51 12.45
N PRO A 31 6.91 -8.45 12.99
CA PRO A 31 5.45 -8.33 12.99
C PRO A 31 4.87 -8.36 11.56
N LEU A 32 3.74 -9.05 11.39
CA LEU A 32 3.04 -9.12 10.11
C LEU A 32 2.36 -7.78 9.79
N PHE A 33 2.68 -7.18 8.65
CA PHE A 33 1.98 -6.01 8.14
C PHE A 33 0.58 -6.38 7.64
N SER A 34 -0.42 -5.62 8.11
CA SER A 34 -1.78 -5.57 7.60
C SER A 34 -1.84 -4.52 6.49
N ASP A 35 -2.05 -4.99 5.27
CA ASP A 35 -2.12 -4.17 4.07
C ASP A 35 -3.29 -4.65 3.19
N LEU A 36 -3.69 -3.81 2.25
CA LEU A 36 -4.77 -4.10 1.30
C LEU A 36 -4.25 -3.94 -0.13
N ASP A 37 -4.55 -4.95 -0.95
CA ASP A 37 -4.33 -4.93 -2.38
C ASP A 37 -5.65 -5.19 -3.11
N VAL A 38 -5.77 -4.67 -4.31
CA VAL A 38 -6.92 -4.88 -5.20
C VAL A 38 -6.45 -5.64 -6.44
N MET A 39 -7.17 -6.70 -6.78
CA MET A 39 -7.04 -7.37 -8.07
C MET A 39 -8.05 -6.80 -9.06
N ALA A 40 -7.58 -6.44 -10.24
CA ALA A 40 -8.41 -5.91 -11.30
C ALA A 40 -8.16 -6.62 -12.63
N ILE A 41 -9.23 -6.81 -13.40
CA ILE A 41 -9.25 -7.44 -14.73
C ILE A 41 -10.04 -6.51 -15.66
N GLY A 42 -9.64 -6.44 -16.93
CA GLY A 42 -10.32 -5.64 -17.95
C GLY A 42 -9.56 -4.36 -18.31
N PRO A 43 -10.23 -3.34 -18.90
CA PRO A 43 -9.57 -2.18 -19.51
C PRO A 43 -8.59 -1.43 -18.60
N VAL A 44 -8.85 -1.40 -17.29
CA VAL A 44 -7.97 -0.78 -16.28
C VAL A 44 -6.55 -1.35 -16.27
N VAL A 45 -6.36 -2.60 -16.68
CA VAL A 45 -5.03 -3.21 -16.77
C VAL A 45 -4.14 -2.45 -17.75
N ASN A 46 -4.72 -1.93 -18.83
CA ASN A 46 -4.00 -1.08 -19.78
C ASN A 46 -3.60 0.25 -19.15
N ASP A 47 -4.44 0.84 -18.30
CA ASP A 47 -4.12 2.10 -17.62
C ASP A 47 -2.94 1.92 -16.66
N VAL A 48 -2.93 0.82 -15.90
CA VAL A 48 -1.81 0.47 -15.00
C VAL A 48 -0.54 0.18 -15.80
N ALA A 49 -0.63 -0.58 -16.89
CA ALA A 49 0.52 -0.89 -17.74
C ALA A 49 1.10 0.38 -18.40
N ASN A 50 0.24 1.27 -18.89
CA ASN A 50 0.65 2.56 -19.45
C ASN A 50 1.33 3.45 -18.40
N ASP A 51 0.88 3.40 -17.13
CA ASP A 51 1.55 4.11 -16.04
C ASP A 51 2.96 3.56 -15.77
N PHE A 52 3.08 2.24 -15.71
CA PHE A 52 4.37 1.58 -15.58
C PHE A 52 5.32 1.97 -16.72
N GLU A 53 4.87 1.92 -17.97
CA GLU A 53 5.66 2.32 -19.15
C GLU A 53 6.12 3.79 -19.08
N ARG A 54 5.25 4.70 -18.62
CA ARG A 54 5.62 6.11 -18.40
C ARG A 54 6.74 6.24 -17.37
N TYR A 55 6.68 5.47 -16.29
CA TYR A 55 7.75 5.44 -15.29
C TYR A 55 9.04 4.84 -15.88
N TRP A 56 8.93 3.70 -16.58
CA TRP A 56 10.05 2.96 -17.14
C TRP A 56 10.84 3.74 -18.19
N ARG A 57 10.13 4.50 -19.04
CA ARG A 57 10.73 5.34 -20.09
C ARG A 57 11.22 6.70 -19.58
N CYS A 58 11.13 6.94 -18.27
CA CYS A 58 11.53 8.21 -17.71
C CYS A 58 13.05 8.40 -17.80
N SER A 59 13.51 9.62 -18.11
CA SER A 59 14.93 9.95 -18.26
C SER A 59 15.78 9.75 -17.00
N SER A 60 15.14 9.60 -15.83
CA SER A 60 15.80 9.31 -14.56
C SER A 60 15.96 7.81 -14.29
N VAL A 61 15.45 6.94 -15.17
CA VAL A 61 15.63 5.49 -15.08
C VAL A 61 16.92 5.12 -15.79
N SER A 62 17.77 4.36 -15.10
CA SER A 62 18.96 3.73 -15.66
C SER A 62 18.75 2.22 -15.66
N THR A 63 19.27 1.53 -16.67
CA THR A 63 19.21 0.07 -16.71
C THR A 63 20.16 -0.53 -15.68
N LEU A 64 19.95 -1.79 -15.32
CA LEU A 64 20.82 -2.47 -14.36
C LEU A 64 22.29 -2.48 -14.82
N GLN A 65 22.54 -2.64 -16.13
CA GLN A 65 23.91 -2.64 -16.69
C GLN A 65 24.61 -1.27 -16.61
N GLN A 66 23.86 -0.18 -16.57
CA GLN A 66 24.42 1.16 -16.42
C GLN A 66 24.84 1.46 -14.97
N VAL A 67 24.28 0.72 -14.02
CA VAL A 67 24.49 0.95 -12.58
C VAL A 67 25.40 -0.11 -11.96
N LEU A 68 25.31 -1.36 -12.41
CA LEU A 68 26.08 -2.49 -11.91
C LEU A 68 26.99 -3.04 -12.99
N SER A 69 28.21 -3.42 -12.59
CA SER A 69 29.17 -4.13 -13.44
C SER A 69 28.85 -5.62 -13.48
N LEU A 70 27.76 -5.99 -14.17
CA LEU A 70 27.37 -7.38 -14.41
C LEU A 70 27.54 -7.71 -15.90
N SER A 71 28.05 -8.90 -16.18
CA SER A 71 28.11 -9.44 -17.55
C SER A 71 26.72 -9.78 -18.08
N GLU A 72 26.56 -9.83 -19.41
CA GLU A 72 25.30 -10.30 -20.02
C GLU A 72 24.94 -11.73 -19.57
N GLN A 73 25.96 -12.55 -19.35
CA GLN A 73 25.77 -13.92 -18.86
C GLN A 73 25.16 -13.92 -17.47
N GLU A 74 25.67 -13.11 -16.53
CA GLU A 74 25.10 -12.99 -15.18
C GLU A 74 23.67 -12.44 -15.17
N LEU A 75 23.32 -11.57 -16.13
CA LEU A 75 21.99 -10.97 -16.24
C LEU A 75 20.94 -11.91 -16.83
N THR A 76 21.37 -12.82 -17.70
CA THR A 76 20.49 -13.75 -18.43
C THR A 76 20.48 -15.14 -17.82
N GLN A 77 21.45 -15.46 -16.96
CA GLN A 77 21.49 -16.71 -16.24
C GLN A 77 20.24 -16.84 -15.36
N ARG A 78 19.59 -17.99 -15.46
CA ARG A 78 18.45 -18.32 -14.62
C ARG A 78 18.88 -18.33 -13.16
N ILE A 79 18.16 -17.58 -12.32
CA ILE A 79 18.33 -17.67 -10.87
C ILE A 79 17.72 -18.99 -10.41
N GLU A 80 18.57 -19.92 -10.01
CA GLU A 80 18.16 -21.12 -9.30
C GLU A 80 18.19 -20.84 -7.79
N LEU A 81 17.08 -21.13 -7.13
CA LEU A 81 17.01 -21.01 -5.67
C LEU A 81 17.86 -22.12 -5.03
N PRO A 82 18.66 -21.82 -4.00
CA PRO A 82 19.46 -22.84 -3.33
C PRO A 82 18.61 -24.01 -2.83
N GLU A 83 19.06 -25.25 -3.02
CA GLU A 83 18.33 -26.44 -2.52
C GLU A 83 18.07 -26.38 -1.02
N SER A 84 19.00 -25.77 -0.26
CA SER A 84 18.87 -25.56 1.18
C SER A 84 17.62 -24.77 1.56
N TRP A 85 17.11 -23.89 0.69
CA TRP A 85 15.90 -23.12 0.96
C TRP A 85 14.65 -24.01 0.96
N TYR A 86 14.61 -25.07 0.15
CA TYR A 86 13.50 -26.04 0.20
C TYR A 86 13.51 -26.87 1.48
N ASN A 87 14.65 -26.91 2.18
CA ASN A 87 14.79 -27.60 3.46
C ASN A 87 14.53 -26.70 4.67
N ASP A 88 14.46 -25.39 4.47
CA ASP A 88 14.11 -24.42 5.52
C ASP A 88 12.67 -24.63 6.02
N GLU A 89 12.48 -24.54 7.33
CA GLU A 89 11.22 -24.83 7.99
C GLU A 89 10.13 -23.82 7.61
N ILE A 90 10.49 -22.52 7.56
CA ILE A 90 9.57 -21.44 7.21
C ILE A 90 9.11 -21.63 5.76
N THR A 91 10.03 -21.95 4.86
CA THR A 91 9.77 -22.18 3.44
C THR A 91 8.88 -23.39 3.22
N ARG A 92 9.14 -24.52 3.88
CA ARG A 92 8.28 -25.71 3.82
C ARG A 92 6.87 -25.42 4.32
N ARG A 93 6.75 -24.72 5.45
CA ARG A 93 5.45 -24.32 6.01
C ARG A 93 4.69 -23.39 5.06
N TYR A 94 5.38 -22.43 4.44
CA TYR A 94 4.79 -21.53 3.45
C TYR A 94 4.31 -22.29 2.21
N LEU A 95 5.15 -23.14 1.63
CA LEU A 95 4.80 -23.96 0.45
C LEU A 95 3.65 -24.92 0.74
N HIS A 96 3.61 -25.54 1.92
CA HIS A 96 2.49 -26.39 2.35
C HIS A 96 1.19 -25.59 2.47
N LYS A 97 1.22 -24.38 3.07
CA LYS A 97 0.05 -23.49 3.14
C LYS A 97 -0.44 -23.08 1.76
N LEU A 98 0.49 -22.80 0.84
CA LEU A 98 0.19 -22.38 -0.53
C LEU A 98 -0.41 -23.53 -1.35
N GLY A 99 0.15 -24.74 -1.25
CA GLY A 99 -0.37 -25.94 -1.93
C GLY A 99 -1.76 -26.35 -1.46
N ASN A 100 -2.09 -26.10 -0.19
CA ASN A 100 -3.41 -26.38 0.38
C ASN A 100 -4.44 -25.27 0.15
N GLN A 101 -4.10 -24.18 -0.56
CA GLN A 101 -5.10 -23.18 -0.91
C GLN A 101 -6.04 -23.68 -2.01
N PRO A 102 -7.36 -23.39 -1.92
CA PRO A 102 -8.35 -23.79 -2.94
C PRO A 102 -8.00 -23.32 -4.36
N VAL A 103 -7.26 -22.21 -4.47
CA VAL A 103 -6.78 -21.64 -5.73
C VAL A 103 -5.72 -22.51 -6.41
N TYR A 104 -4.88 -23.21 -5.62
CA TYR A 104 -3.80 -24.06 -6.12
C TYR A 104 -4.20 -25.54 -6.22
N GLY A 105 -5.16 -26.00 -5.40
CA GLY A 105 -5.51 -27.42 -5.28
C GLY A 105 -6.56 -27.97 -6.26
N GLY A 106 -7.19 -27.15 -7.11
CA GLY A 106 -8.34 -27.62 -7.92
C GLY A 106 -8.44 -27.02 -9.31
N SER A 107 -8.02 -27.80 -10.32
CA SER A 107 -8.24 -27.61 -11.77
C SER A 107 -7.81 -26.25 -12.33
N ARG A 108 -6.90 -26.29 -13.32
CA ARG A 108 -6.38 -25.18 -14.14
C ARG A 108 -7.43 -24.38 -14.94
N SER A 109 -8.69 -24.37 -14.53
CA SER A 109 -9.84 -23.91 -15.32
C SER A 109 -11.02 -23.46 -14.47
N ARG A 110 -10.79 -22.79 -13.33
CA ARG A 110 -11.82 -21.89 -12.79
C ARG A 110 -11.57 -20.50 -13.35
N ASN A 111 -12.55 -20.00 -14.11
CA ASN A 111 -12.62 -18.60 -14.53
C ASN A 111 -12.62 -17.73 -13.26
N VAL A 112 -11.44 -17.31 -12.80
CA VAL A 112 -11.27 -16.36 -11.68
C VAL A 112 -12.09 -15.08 -11.96
N ALA A 113 -12.30 -14.75 -13.24
CA ALA A 113 -13.18 -13.67 -13.69
C ALA A 113 -14.67 -13.85 -13.33
N ALA A 114 -15.16 -15.07 -13.13
CA ALA A 114 -16.58 -15.35 -12.82
C ALA A 114 -16.91 -15.16 -11.33
N ASP A 115 -15.94 -15.37 -10.44
CA ASP A 115 -16.12 -15.23 -8.97
C ASP A 115 -15.83 -13.80 -8.47
N LEU A 116 -15.20 -12.95 -9.29
CA LEU A 116 -14.99 -11.53 -8.98
C LEU A 116 -16.26 -10.73 -9.25
N GLY A 117 -17.30 -11.03 -8.49
CA GLY A 117 -18.56 -10.29 -8.46
C GLY A 117 -18.34 -8.89 -7.91
N LYS A 118 -18.03 -7.94 -8.79
CA LYS A 118 -18.46 -6.53 -8.82
C LYS A 118 -17.47 -5.69 -9.63
N LYS A 119 -18.00 -4.89 -10.55
CA LYS A 119 -17.26 -3.85 -11.28
C LYS A 119 -16.86 -2.76 -10.28
N HIS A 120 -15.59 -2.69 -9.91
CA HIS A 120 -15.05 -1.53 -9.21
C HIS A 120 -14.12 -0.79 -10.17
N ALA A 121 -14.32 0.53 -10.30
CA ALA A 121 -13.39 1.37 -11.02
C ALA A 121 -12.08 1.43 -10.23
N CYS A 122 -11.03 0.77 -10.72
CA CYS A 122 -9.68 0.96 -10.23
C CYS A 122 -9.03 2.03 -11.12
N LEU A 123 -8.33 2.99 -10.52
CA LEU A 123 -7.63 4.02 -11.26
C LEU A 123 -6.17 4.08 -10.79
N ALA A 124 -5.25 3.86 -11.72
CA ALA A 124 -3.82 3.99 -11.50
C ALA A 124 -3.40 5.45 -11.63
N MET A 125 -2.79 6.01 -10.59
CA MET A 125 -2.26 7.37 -10.61
C MET A 125 -0.81 7.41 -11.06
N THR A 126 -0.53 8.20 -12.10
CA THR A 126 0.83 8.50 -12.53
C THR A 126 1.53 9.49 -11.62
N LEU A 127 2.67 9.07 -11.07
CA LEU A 127 3.60 9.97 -10.39
C LEU A 127 4.72 10.37 -11.33
N LEU A 128 4.59 11.53 -11.96
CA LEU A 128 5.72 12.20 -12.61
C LEU A 128 6.68 12.75 -11.53
N LYS A 129 7.57 11.91 -11.02
CA LYS A 129 8.60 12.32 -10.05
C LYS A 129 9.85 12.97 -10.66
N ALA A 130 9.92 13.11 -11.99
CA ALA A 130 11.20 13.33 -12.66
C ALA A 130 11.30 14.59 -13.56
N ARG A 131 10.39 15.55 -13.44
CA ARG A 131 10.64 16.89 -14.01
C ARG A 131 10.78 17.88 -12.87
N GLY A 132 12.04 18.15 -12.51
CA GLY A 132 12.40 19.24 -11.61
C GLY A 132 11.80 20.54 -12.11
N ARG A 133 10.72 20.97 -11.46
CA ARG A 133 10.14 22.33 -11.40
C ARG A 133 8.71 22.22 -10.88
N ARG A 134 8.52 22.42 -9.58
CA ARG A 134 7.29 22.89 -8.89
C ARG A 134 5.91 22.24 -9.22
N SER A 135 5.77 21.33 -10.18
CA SER A 135 4.51 20.78 -10.68
C SER A 135 4.18 19.41 -10.10
N ALA A 136 5.18 18.58 -9.77
CA ALA A 136 4.97 17.25 -9.20
C ALA A 136 4.29 17.27 -7.82
N ILE A 137 4.54 18.31 -7.01
CA ILE A 137 3.91 18.49 -5.68
C ILE A 137 2.47 19.02 -5.81
N ARG A 138 2.12 19.67 -6.93
CA ARG A 138 0.78 20.22 -7.16
C ARG A 138 -0.22 19.12 -7.54
N PHE A 139 0.23 18.11 -8.28
CA PHE A 139 -0.59 16.98 -8.74
C PHE A 139 -1.25 16.16 -7.60
N PHE A 140 -0.51 15.87 -6.52
CA PHE A 140 -1.07 15.10 -5.40
C PHE A 140 -2.14 15.83 -4.59
N ARG A 141 -2.10 17.17 -4.51
CA ARG A 141 -3.00 17.96 -3.65
C ARG A 141 -4.26 18.43 -4.36
N SER A 142 -4.20 18.71 -5.66
CA SER A 142 -5.38 19.15 -6.42
C SER A 142 -6.30 17.99 -6.73
N ASP A 143 -5.73 16.83 -7.07
CA ASP A 143 -6.54 15.80 -7.70
C ASP A 143 -7.32 15.00 -6.64
N TYR A 144 -6.75 14.78 -5.44
CA TYR A 144 -7.43 14.05 -4.34
C TYR A 144 -8.82 14.61 -4.01
N LEU A 145 -9.01 15.93 -4.12
CA LEU A 145 -10.29 16.61 -3.92
C LEU A 145 -11.25 16.44 -5.08
N THR A 146 -10.72 16.35 -6.31
CA THR A 146 -11.50 16.01 -7.50
C THR A 146 -11.93 14.54 -7.47
N TRP A 147 -11.08 13.64 -6.97
CA TRP A 147 -11.32 12.19 -6.89
C TRP A 147 -12.32 11.81 -5.80
N MET A 148 -12.27 12.47 -4.64
CA MET A 148 -13.24 12.22 -3.57
C MET A 148 -14.67 12.62 -3.97
N GLY A 149 -14.85 13.31 -5.10
CA GLY A 149 -16.15 13.80 -5.54
C GLY A 149 -16.78 14.73 -4.51
N SER A 150 -18.08 14.54 -4.27
CA SER A 150 -18.81 15.24 -3.21
C SER A 150 -19.45 14.22 -2.28
N PRO A 151 -18.70 13.72 -1.27
CA PRO A 151 -19.21 12.71 -0.33
C PRO A 151 -20.49 13.20 0.34
N THR A 152 -21.53 12.37 0.36
CA THR A 152 -22.83 12.75 0.95
C THR A 152 -23.15 12.02 2.25
N GLU A 153 -22.60 10.83 2.48
CA GLU A 153 -22.97 10.00 3.61
C GLU A 153 -21.77 9.64 4.50
N ARG A 154 -20.70 9.07 3.93
CA ARG A 154 -19.61 8.49 4.72
C ARG A 154 -18.27 8.51 4.02
N ILE A 155 -17.21 8.71 4.81
CA ILE A 155 -15.82 8.52 4.40
C ILE A 155 -15.10 7.66 5.42
N ASP A 156 -14.48 6.56 4.99
CA ASP A 156 -13.56 5.79 5.81
C ASP A 156 -12.14 5.98 5.28
N ILE A 157 -11.19 6.27 6.17
CA ILE A 157 -9.78 6.47 5.83
C ILE A 157 -8.94 5.47 6.61
N ILE A 158 -8.21 4.62 5.90
CA ILE A 158 -7.25 3.68 6.48
C ILE A 158 -5.85 4.10 6.01
N SER A 159 -5.04 4.58 6.95
CA SER A 159 -3.68 5.02 6.66
C SER A 159 -2.71 4.65 7.75
N ALA A 160 -1.63 3.95 7.38
CA ALA A 160 -0.48 3.69 8.24
C ALA A 160 0.04 4.96 8.95
N TYR A 161 0.05 6.07 8.20
CA TYR A 161 0.49 7.38 8.66
C TYR A 161 -0.52 8.43 8.28
N PHE A 162 -1.44 8.73 9.20
CA PHE A 162 -2.31 9.87 9.02
C PHE A 162 -1.53 11.14 9.39
N VAL A 163 -1.18 11.99 8.42
CA VAL A 163 -0.46 13.26 8.69
C VAL A 163 -1.17 14.40 7.96
N PRO A 164 -2.34 14.84 8.45
CA PRO A 164 -3.13 15.82 7.73
C PRO A 164 -2.54 17.22 7.84
N THR A 165 -2.62 17.97 6.74
CA THR A 165 -2.30 19.40 6.74
C THR A 165 -3.45 20.20 7.34
N ARG A 166 -3.20 21.47 7.70
CA ARG A 166 -4.26 22.40 8.18
C ARG A 166 -5.45 22.47 7.22
N ALA A 167 -5.18 22.53 5.92
CA ALA A 167 -6.19 22.56 4.87
C ALA A 167 -6.98 21.25 4.80
N GLY A 168 -6.30 20.10 4.87
CA GLY A 168 -6.96 18.79 4.90
C GLY A 168 -7.88 18.62 6.11
N VAL A 169 -7.44 19.03 7.30
CA VAL A 169 -8.31 19.03 8.49
C VAL A 169 -9.51 19.94 8.28
N ALA A 170 -9.33 21.16 7.77
CA ALA A 170 -10.44 22.08 7.53
C ALA A 170 -11.49 21.49 6.56
N GLN A 171 -11.06 20.73 5.56
CA GLN A 171 -11.94 20.04 4.61
C GLN A 171 -12.72 18.91 5.26
N LEU A 172 -12.06 18.04 6.03
CA LEU A 172 -12.73 16.98 6.78
C LEU A 172 -13.81 17.57 7.71
N LEU A 173 -13.46 18.64 8.44
CA LEU A 173 -14.42 19.31 9.33
C LEU A 173 -15.58 19.97 8.57
N ASN A 174 -15.36 20.44 7.35
CA ASN A 174 -16.45 20.97 6.52
C ASN A 174 -17.43 19.86 6.09
N LEU A 175 -16.91 18.68 5.76
CA LEU A 175 -17.73 17.53 5.41
C LEU A 175 -18.55 17.04 6.61
N VAL A 176 -17.94 16.99 7.80
CA VAL A 176 -18.70 16.65 9.03
C VAL A 176 -19.82 17.65 9.29
N ARG A 177 -19.60 18.95 9.07
CA ARG A 177 -20.67 19.98 9.18
C ARG A 177 -21.81 19.77 8.18
N LYS A 178 -21.53 19.16 7.03
CA LYS A 178 -22.54 18.80 6.02
C LYS A 178 -23.27 17.49 6.34
N GLY A 179 -22.95 16.84 7.47
CA GLY A 179 -23.58 15.58 7.89
C GLY A 179 -22.85 14.32 7.45
N VAL A 180 -21.70 14.44 6.76
CA VAL A 180 -20.90 13.28 6.34
C VAL A 180 -20.23 12.65 7.55
N LYS A 181 -20.42 11.34 7.74
CA LYS A 181 -19.74 10.57 8.79
C LYS A 181 -18.30 10.29 8.36
N ILE A 182 -17.33 10.53 9.24
CA ILE A 182 -15.92 10.29 8.93
C ILE A 182 -15.32 9.39 9.99
N ALA A 183 -14.76 8.25 9.56
CA ALA A 183 -13.97 7.35 10.38
C ALA A 183 -12.54 7.24 9.86
N ILE A 184 -11.57 7.26 10.77
CA ILE A 184 -10.15 7.17 10.44
C ILE A 184 -9.49 6.07 11.28
N LEU A 185 -8.89 5.09 10.61
CA LEU A 185 -8.04 4.08 11.22
C LEU A 185 -6.57 4.39 10.90
N THR A 186 -5.77 4.55 11.95
CA THR A 186 -4.32 4.75 11.84
C THR A 186 -3.57 4.01 12.93
N ASN A 187 -2.26 3.94 12.84
CA ASN A 187 -1.43 3.31 13.87
C ASN A 187 -1.41 4.14 15.16
N SER A 188 -1.56 3.48 16.31
CA SER A 188 -1.22 4.08 17.62
C SER A 188 0.27 4.41 17.70
N LEU A 189 0.69 5.22 18.67
CA LEU A 189 2.12 5.50 18.88
C LEU A 189 2.93 4.21 19.12
N ALA A 190 2.36 3.26 19.86
CA ALA A 190 2.99 1.97 20.17
C ALA A 190 3.01 1.00 18.98
N ALA A 191 2.12 1.20 18.01
CA ALA A 191 2.08 0.44 16.76
C ALA A 191 2.63 1.27 15.59
N ASN A 192 3.59 2.16 15.83
CA ASN A 192 4.18 3.01 14.80
C ASN A 192 5.71 2.90 14.90
N ASP A 193 6.37 2.83 13.75
CA ASP A 193 7.82 2.74 13.57
C ASP A 193 8.51 4.11 13.51
N VAL A 194 7.75 5.20 13.31
CA VAL A 194 8.28 6.57 13.21
C VAL A 194 7.51 7.56 14.10
N ALA A 195 8.08 7.88 15.27
CA ALA A 195 7.45 8.75 16.27
C ALA A 195 7.14 10.18 15.73
N VAL A 196 8.04 10.73 14.91
CA VAL A 196 7.86 12.07 14.30
C VAL A 196 6.61 12.12 13.41
N VAL A 197 6.32 11.03 12.70
CA VAL A 197 5.15 10.93 11.83
C VAL A 197 3.87 10.90 12.67
N HIS A 198 3.88 10.16 13.78
CA HIS A 198 2.77 10.16 14.73
C HIS A 198 2.49 11.55 15.33
N ALA A 199 3.53 12.34 15.64
CA ALA A 199 3.38 13.71 16.13
C ALA A 199 2.67 14.65 15.14
N GLY A 200 2.76 14.34 13.84
CA GLY A 200 2.01 15.01 12.78
C GLY A 200 0.48 14.88 12.95
N TYR A 201 -0.01 13.70 13.34
CA TYR A 201 -1.42 13.46 13.65
C TYR A 201 -1.82 13.83 15.08
N ALA A 202 -0.98 13.53 16.08
CA ALA A 202 -1.34 13.67 17.48
C ALA A 202 -1.85 15.07 17.83
N ARG A 203 -1.28 16.12 17.21
CA ARG A 203 -1.72 17.51 17.36
C ARG A 203 -3.18 17.77 16.95
N TRP A 204 -3.71 16.99 16.01
CA TRP A 204 -5.05 17.15 15.45
C TRP A 204 -6.10 16.27 16.12
N ARG A 205 -5.67 15.20 16.80
CA ARG A 205 -6.53 14.19 17.42
C ARG A 205 -7.69 14.78 18.23
N LYS A 206 -7.39 15.63 19.21
CA LYS A 206 -8.40 16.26 20.07
C LYS A 206 -9.39 17.13 19.28
N LYS A 207 -8.91 17.81 18.24
CA LYS A 207 -9.75 18.65 17.39
C LYS A 207 -10.68 17.79 16.53
N LEU A 208 -10.18 16.74 15.90
CA LEU A 208 -10.98 15.84 15.06
C LEU A 208 -12.10 15.17 15.87
N LEU A 209 -11.78 14.61 17.04
CA LEU A 209 -12.77 14.00 17.94
C LEU A 209 -13.86 14.99 18.38
N ARG A 210 -13.46 16.22 18.75
CA ARG A 210 -14.42 17.25 19.20
C ARG A 210 -15.46 17.61 18.14
N TYR A 211 -15.10 17.51 16.86
CA TYR A 211 -16.00 17.82 15.76
C TYR A 211 -16.77 16.60 15.25
N GLY A 212 -16.65 15.42 15.88
CA GLY A 212 -17.43 14.24 15.54
C GLY A 212 -16.77 13.27 14.54
N VAL A 213 -15.47 13.41 14.30
CA VAL A 213 -14.71 12.40 13.54
C VAL A 213 -14.44 11.20 14.44
N GLU A 214 -14.78 10.00 13.97
CA GLU A 214 -14.42 8.75 14.64
C GLU A 214 -12.94 8.43 14.37
N LEU A 215 -12.16 8.21 15.43
CA LEU A 215 -10.75 7.86 15.33
C LEU A 215 -10.49 6.50 15.98
N TYR A 216 -9.90 5.61 15.21
CA TYR A 216 -9.49 4.28 15.63
C TYR A 216 -7.96 4.21 15.53
N GLU A 217 -7.31 3.83 16.63
CA GLU A 217 -5.87 3.61 16.66
C GLU A 217 -5.58 2.11 16.78
N LEU A 218 -4.84 1.57 15.82
CA LEU A 218 -4.48 0.16 15.82
C LEU A 218 -3.48 -0.12 16.95
N LYS A 219 -3.79 -1.14 17.75
CA LYS A 219 -2.91 -1.64 18.81
C LYS A 219 -1.88 -2.62 18.21
N PRO A 220 -0.67 -2.70 18.79
CA PRO A 220 0.32 -3.70 18.35
C PRO A 220 -0.22 -5.11 18.59
N THR A 221 0.11 -6.04 17.70
CA THR A 221 -0.39 -7.43 17.71
C THR A 221 0.40 -8.36 18.64
N ARG A 222 1.54 -7.90 19.17
CA ARG A 222 2.34 -8.60 20.18
C ARG A 222 2.47 -7.70 21.42
N GLU A 223 2.23 -8.26 22.61
CA GLU A 223 2.27 -7.56 23.91
C GLU A 223 3.69 -7.29 24.43
N HIS A 224 4.75 -7.66 23.68
CA HIS A 224 6.11 -7.42 24.16
C HIS A 224 6.44 -5.92 24.16
N GLU A 225 6.93 -5.47 25.32
CA GLU A 225 7.45 -4.13 25.61
C GLU A 225 8.59 -3.73 24.67
N THR A 226 8.32 -3.45 23.40
CA THR A 226 9.27 -2.71 22.59
C THR A 226 9.06 -1.25 22.90
N ALA A 227 9.94 -0.69 23.73
CA ALA A 227 10.11 0.74 23.86
C ALA A 227 10.09 1.37 22.46
N VAL A 228 9.40 2.52 22.33
CA VAL A 228 9.34 3.28 21.07
C VAL A 228 10.77 3.69 20.70
N HIS A 229 11.45 2.84 19.92
CA HIS A 229 12.77 3.13 19.41
C HIS A 229 12.59 3.90 18.10
N ASP A 230 12.93 5.18 18.11
CA ASP A 230 13.03 5.99 16.90
C ASP A 230 14.20 5.44 16.06
N ARG A 231 13.90 4.50 15.15
CA ARG A 231 14.88 3.85 14.27
C ARG A 231 15.09 4.61 12.96
N GLY A 232 14.61 5.84 12.88
CA GLY A 232 14.75 6.71 11.71
C GLY A 232 13.86 6.31 10.52
N LEU A 233 14.07 6.98 9.37
CA LEU A 233 13.31 6.81 8.12
C LEU A 233 13.45 5.41 7.46
N THR A 234 14.27 4.53 8.03
CA THR A 234 14.63 3.21 7.50
C THR A 234 14.23 2.06 8.43
N GLY A 235 13.48 2.34 9.51
CA GLY A 235 13.18 1.36 10.55
C GLY A 235 12.02 0.42 10.20
N ASN A 236 12.32 -0.86 9.98
CA ASN A 236 11.34 -1.94 10.12
C ASN A 236 11.04 -2.21 11.60
N SER A 237 9.84 -2.72 11.85
CA SER A 237 9.25 -3.27 13.10
C SER A 237 8.52 -2.30 14.04
N GLY A 238 7.21 -2.58 14.21
CA GLY A 238 6.29 -1.96 15.17
C GLY A 238 4.93 -1.59 14.54
N SER A 239 4.97 -1.10 13.29
CA SER A 239 3.75 -0.81 12.54
C SER A 239 3.03 -2.09 12.14
N SER A 240 1.77 -2.23 12.51
CA SER A 240 0.94 -3.33 12.02
C SER A 240 0.07 -2.91 10.84
N LEU A 241 -0.23 -1.61 10.67
CA LEU A 241 -0.96 -1.12 9.50
C LEU A 241 -0.02 -0.52 8.46
N HIS A 242 -0.10 -0.99 7.21
CA HIS A 242 0.61 -0.40 6.07
C HIS A 242 -0.32 0.06 4.92
N ALA A 243 -1.64 -0.13 5.09
CA ALA A 243 -2.66 0.25 4.12
C ALA A 243 -2.73 1.76 3.84
N LYS A 244 -3.17 2.09 2.62
CA LYS A 244 -3.37 3.46 2.08
C LYS A 244 -4.67 3.44 1.28
N THR A 245 -5.79 3.37 1.98
CA THR A 245 -7.09 3.11 1.38
C THR A 245 -8.11 4.09 1.94
N PHE A 246 -9.08 4.44 1.11
CA PHE A 246 -10.26 5.18 1.53
C PHE A 246 -11.48 4.65 0.78
N SER A 247 -12.66 4.77 1.40
CA SER A 247 -13.96 4.51 0.78
C SER A 247 -14.87 5.71 0.97
N ILE A 248 -15.82 5.89 0.05
CA ILE A 248 -16.76 7.01 0.03
C ILE A 248 -18.14 6.44 -0.28
N ASP A 249 -19.10 6.72 0.60
CA ASP A 249 -20.53 6.42 0.43
C ASP A 249 -20.89 4.93 0.19
N GLY A 250 -19.98 4.00 0.54
CA GLY A 250 -20.18 2.54 0.47
C GLY A 250 -19.61 1.90 -0.78
#